data_AF-A0A7R9P1Q7-F1
#
_entry.id   AF-A0A7R9P1Q7-F1
#
_cell.length_a   1.000
_cell.length_b   1.000
_cell.length_c   1.000
_cell.angle_alpha   90.00
_cell.angle_beta   90.00
_cell.angle_gamma   90.00
#
_symmetry.space_group_name_H-M   'P 1'
#
loop_
_entity.id
_entity.type
_entity.pdbx_description
1 polymer ?
#
loop_
_entity_poly.entity_id
_entity_poly.type
_entity_poly.pdbx_seq_one_letter_code
_entity_poly.pdbx_strand_id
1 'polypeptide(L)'
;MFVCREGRVLPPRRVTNIRPGDSTCGQRALYLVGMTGMPIYNVNNNCSTGSTALFLAKQIIESGNAECVLALGFEKMERGSLSPKFLDRTNPLDRHVETMAAVAGFCDSPVPSQLFGNAAVEHMAKYGTKPEHLAKIAYKNHKHSVNNPYSQFQEEYTLEQILASPRIFGPLTKLQCCPTSDGSAAAILASEDFVHLHGLEGQAVEIVGMEMATDLPSTFDENSCMKVVSLCEPGEAGDFIDSGNNTYGGRVVVNPSGGLISKGHPLGATVHPRLNDGTPDEHGGNNHSVTGSPLASCVAVPSASYHLTSTEETTHSVTGSPLA
;
A
#
# COMPACT_ATOMS: atom_id res chain seq x y z
N MET A 1 13.97 -10.52 5.95
CA MET A 1 14.91 -10.05 4.91
C MET A 1 15.97 -11.11 4.69
N PHE A 2 16.38 -11.43 3.45
CA PHE A 2 17.52 -12.32 3.16
C PHE A 2 18.68 -11.51 2.59
N VAL A 3 19.94 -11.87 2.84
CA VAL A 3 21.11 -11.37 2.09
C VAL A 3 21.74 -12.57 1.40
N CYS A 4 21.55 -12.69 0.09
CA CYS A 4 22.01 -13.86 -0.67
C CYS A 4 23.46 -13.66 -1.06
N ARG A 5 24.35 -14.53 -0.56
CA ARG A 5 25.72 -14.63 -1.04
C ARG A 5 26.00 -15.87 -1.88
N GLU A 6 25.05 -16.79 -2.09
CA GLU A 6 25.20 -17.88 -3.08
C GLU A 6 23.92 -18.70 -3.24
N GLY A 7 23.58 -19.02 -4.49
CA GLY A 7 22.31 -19.61 -4.89
C GLY A 7 22.14 -21.10 -4.57
N ARG A 8 20.94 -21.46 -4.07
CA ARG A 8 20.20 -22.72 -4.35
C ARG A 8 18.81 -22.67 -3.67
N VAL A 9 17.77 -23.08 -4.39
CA VAL A 9 16.35 -23.10 -3.95
C VAL A 9 15.84 -24.55 -3.89
N LEU A 10 15.06 -24.91 -2.84
CA LEU A 10 14.37 -26.20 -2.69
C LEU A 10 12.90 -26.00 -2.24
N PRO A 11 11.95 -26.93 -2.53
CA PRO A 11 10.51 -26.68 -2.39
C PRO A 11 9.92 -27.05 -1.01
N PRO A 12 8.79 -26.43 -0.57
CA PRO A 12 8.26 -26.59 0.78
C PRO A 12 7.21 -27.71 0.93
N ARG A 13 7.14 -28.32 2.13
CA ARG A 13 5.96 -29.03 2.66
C ARG A 13 5.40 -28.26 3.88
N ARG A 14 4.12 -27.86 3.75
CA ARG A 14 3.12 -27.26 4.69
C ARG A 14 3.54 -26.84 6.11
N VAL A 15 3.16 -25.60 6.50
CA VAL A 15 3.00 -25.15 7.89
C VAL A 15 1.70 -24.35 8.07
N THR A 16 1.08 -24.54 9.23
CA THR A 16 -0.13 -23.89 9.74
C THR A 16 0.20 -22.81 10.79
N ASN A 17 -0.60 -21.74 10.78
CA ASN A 17 -0.67 -20.62 11.75
C ASN A 17 0.54 -19.68 11.85
N ILE A 18 0.48 -18.57 11.12
CA ILE A 18 1.30 -17.36 11.34
C ILE A 18 0.34 -16.31 11.93
N ARG A 19 0.77 -15.55 12.95
CA ARG A 19 0.09 -14.39 13.60
C ARG A 19 0.86 -13.11 13.21
N PRO A 20 0.41 -11.88 13.55
CA PRO A 20 1.25 -10.69 13.40
C PRO A 20 2.59 -10.98 14.06
N GLY A 21 3.64 -10.83 13.26
CA GLY A 21 4.89 -11.50 13.55
C GLY A 21 5.52 -11.02 14.86
N ASP A 22 5.52 -11.88 15.88
CA ASP A 22 6.28 -11.66 17.12
C ASP A 22 7.79 -11.70 16.83
N SER A 23 8.62 -11.44 17.84
CA SER A 23 10.07 -11.53 17.76
C SER A 23 10.49 -12.78 17.00
N THR A 24 11.36 -12.62 16.01
CA THR A 24 11.89 -13.69 15.15
C THR A 24 10.90 -14.39 14.21
N CYS A 25 9.73 -13.79 13.94
CA CYS A 25 8.73 -14.33 13.02
C CYS A 25 9.25 -14.56 11.59
N GLY A 26 10.13 -13.70 11.08
CA GLY A 26 10.74 -13.83 9.76
C GLY A 26 11.64 -15.06 9.66
N GLN A 27 12.45 -15.34 10.69
CA GLN A 27 13.26 -16.57 10.79
C GLN A 27 12.33 -17.78 10.71
N ARG A 28 11.29 -17.82 11.55
CA ARG A 28 10.34 -18.93 11.59
C ARG A 28 9.64 -19.15 10.25
N ALA A 29 9.19 -18.08 9.60
CA ALA A 29 8.52 -18.15 8.31
C ALA A 29 9.45 -18.71 7.22
N LEU A 30 10.73 -18.35 7.27
CA LEU A 30 11.72 -18.68 6.24
C LEU A 30 12.45 -20.00 6.43
N TYR A 31 12.39 -20.63 7.61
CA TYR A 31 13.00 -21.94 7.84
C TYR A 31 12.51 -23.03 6.86
N LEU A 32 11.30 -22.87 6.31
CA LEU A 32 10.75 -23.79 5.31
C LEU A 32 11.32 -23.59 3.90
N VAL A 33 11.85 -22.40 3.63
CA VAL A 33 12.56 -22.08 2.39
C VAL A 33 14.01 -22.57 2.51
N GLY A 34 14.60 -22.44 3.70
CA GLY A 34 15.89 -23.02 4.03
C GLY A 34 16.55 -22.36 5.24
N MET A 35 17.27 -23.15 6.03
CA MET A 35 18.09 -22.66 7.15
C MET A 35 19.50 -22.32 6.66
N THR A 36 19.61 -21.24 5.90
CA THR A 36 20.84 -20.90 5.14
C THR A 36 21.91 -20.18 5.97
N GLY A 37 21.60 -19.76 7.20
CA GLY A 37 22.49 -18.92 8.01
C GLY A 37 22.55 -17.46 7.55
N MET A 38 21.80 -17.09 6.52
CA MET A 38 21.70 -15.71 6.04
C MET A 38 21.04 -14.82 7.10
N PRO A 39 21.48 -13.56 7.25
CA PRO A 39 20.94 -12.66 8.25
C PRO A 39 19.48 -12.32 7.95
N ILE A 40 18.65 -12.29 9.00
CA ILE A 40 17.22 -11.97 8.92
C ILE A 40 16.88 -10.82 9.85
N TYR A 41 16.48 -9.70 9.26
CA TYR A 41 15.91 -8.54 9.95
C TYR A 41 14.38 -8.64 9.98
N ASN A 42 13.82 -8.48 11.18
CA ASN A 42 12.38 -8.31 11.39
C ASN A 42 12.12 -6.82 11.60
N VAL A 43 11.22 -6.25 10.81
CA VAL A 43 10.82 -4.84 10.90
C VAL A 43 9.33 -4.78 11.20
N ASN A 44 8.91 -3.78 11.95
CA ASN A 44 7.51 -3.52 12.24
C ASN A 44 7.28 -1.99 12.19
N ASN A 45 6.37 -1.57 11.33
CA ASN A 45 5.98 -0.17 11.13
C ASN A 45 4.51 -0.08 10.70
N ASN A 46 3.61 -0.76 11.43
CA ASN A 46 2.18 -0.85 11.11
C ASN A 46 1.94 -1.22 9.63
N CYS A 47 1.01 -0.54 8.95
CA CYS A 47 0.66 -0.75 7.54
C CYS A 47 1.84 -0.53 6.56
N SER A 48 2.90 0.17 6.98
CA SER A 48 4.09 0.45 6.17
C SER A 48 5.25 -0.49 6.44
N THR A 49 5.01 -1.58 7.17
CA THR A 49 6.01 -2.64 7.41
C THR A 49 6.60 -3.16 6.10
N GLY A 50 5.77 -3.38 5.07
CA GLY A 50 6.25 -3.83 3.76
C GLY A 50 7.18 -2.81 3.08
N SER A 51 6.83 -1.52 3.08
CA SER A 51 7.68 -0.45 2.52
C SER A 51 8.97 -0.30 3.30
N THR A 52 8.91 -0.46 4.63
CA THR A 52 10.09 -0.43 5.49
C THR A 52 11.04 -1.58 5.15
N ALA A 53 10.50 -2.78 4.87
CA ALA A 53 11.31 -3.90 4.42
C ALA A 53 11.96 -3.65 3.05
N LEU A 54 11.23 -3.06 2.09
CA LEU A 54 11.78 -2.68 0.78
C LEU A 54 12.86 -1.60 0.89
N PHE A 55 12.60 -0.54 1.67
CA PHE A 55 13.54 0.56 1.89
C PHE A 55 14.83 0.08 2.53
N LEU A 56 14.74 -0.73 3.59
CA LEU A 56 15.92 -1.32 4.22
C LEU A 56 16.67 -2.27 3.26
N ALA A 57 15.95 -3.04 2.42
CA ALA A 57 16.58 -3.90 1.42
C ALA A 57 17.38 -3.09 0.39
N LYS A 58 16.81 -1.98 -0.10
CA LYS A 58 17.51 -1.02 -0.97
C LYS A 58 18.76 -0.46 -0.29
N GLN A 59 18.65 0.00 0.96
CA GLN A 59 19.81 0.53 1.70
C GLN A 59 20.94 -0.49 1.88
N ILE A 60 20.62 -1.76 2.12
CA ILE A 60 21.64 -2.83 2.24
C ILE A 60 22.36 -3.07 0.91
N ILE A 61 21.65 -2.99 -0.22
CA ILE A 61 22.25 -3.14 -1.55
C ILE A 61 23.12 -1.94 -1.88
N GLU A 62 22.60 -0.72 -1.70
CA GLU A 62 23.33 0.53 -1.99
C GLU A 62 24.58 0.70 -1.10
N SER A 63 24.54 0.18 0.13
CA SER A 63 25.71 0.20 1.01
C SER A 63 26.76 -0.87 0.67
N GLY A 64 26.53 -1.72 -0.33
CA GLY A 64 27.41 -2.83 -0.72
C GLY A 64 27.43 -4.00 0.27
N ASN A 65 26.46 -4.08 1.19
CA ASN A 65 26.38 -5.16 2.18
C ASN A 65 25.75 -6.45 1.60
N ALA A 66 25.06 -6.35 0.47
CA ALA A 66 24.49 -7.46 -0.28
C ALA A 66 24.31 -7.08 -1.75
N GLU A 67 24.35 -8.06 -2.66
CA GLU A 67 23.99 -7.85 -4.06
C GLU A 67 22.56 -8.29 -4.37
N CYS A 68 21.96 -9.10 -3.49
CA CYS A 68 20.60 -9.62 -3.66
C CYS A 68 19.91 -9.81 -2.30
N VAL A 69 18.71 -9.25 -2.15
CA VAL A 69 17.96 -9.17 -0.89
C VAL A 69 16.48 -9.54 -1.07
N LEU A 70 15.94 -10.43 -0.23
CA LEU A 70 14.49 -10.69 -0.18
C LEU A 70 13.81 -9.75 0.82
N ALA A 71 12.84 -8.98 0.36
CA ALA A 71 11.81 -8.38 1.21
C ALA A 71 10.59 -9.32 1.27
N LEU A 72 10.16 -9.70 2.47
CA LEU A 72 9.01 -10.58 2.69
C LEU A 72 8.08 -9.93 3.70
N GLY A 73 6.83 -9.73 3.30
CA GLY A 73 5.72 -9.30 4.13
C GLY A 73 4.68 -10.40 4.27
N PHE A 74 4.16 -10.61 5.48
CA PHE A 74 3.05 -11.54 5.71
C PHE A 74 2.21 -11.03 6.87
N GLU A 75 0.92 -11.36 6.85
CA GLU A 75 0.00 -11.00 7.92
C GLU A 75 -1.09 -12.05 8.07
N LYS A 76 -1.50 -12.26 9.32
CA LYS A 76 -2.71 -12.99 9.68
C LYS A 76 -3.49 -12.17 10.67
N MET A 77 -4.63 -11.66 10.24
CA MET A 77 -5.45 -10.77 11.06
C MET A 77 -6.44 -11.56 11.91
N GLU A 78 -6.78 -10.98 13.06
CA GLU A 78 -7.93 -11.44 13.83
C GLU A 78 -9.23 -10.99 13.17
N ARG A 79 -10.31 -11.72 13.44
CA ARG A 79 -11.63 -11.33 12.96
C ARG A 79 -12.12 -10.09 13.70
N GLY A 80 -12.64 -9.12 12.95
CA GLY A 80 -13.23 -7.90 13.49
C GLY A 80 -12.31 -6.70 13.42
N SER A 81 -12.71 -5.60 14.06
CA SER A 81 -11.94 -4.36 14.05
C SER A 81 -10.59 -4.52 14.75
N LEU A 82 -9.61 -3.74 14.31
CA LEU A 82 -8.31 -3.67 14.97
C LEU A 82 -8.47 -3.14 16.41
N SER A 83 -7.95 -3.91 17.36
CA SER A 83 -7.95 -3.56 18.79
C SER A 83 -6.52 -3.45 19.32
N PRO A 84 -6.26 -2.57 20.31
CA PRO A 84 -4.95 -2.50 20.96
C PRO A 84 -4.54 -3.88 21.50
N LYS A 85 -3.33 -4.32 21.14
CA LYS A 85 -2.79 -5.61 21.56
C LYS A 85 -2.06 -5.56 22.90
N PHE A 86 -1.46 -4.41 23.18
CA PHE A 86 -0.68 -4.17 24.38
C PHE A 86 -1.34 -3.07 25.19
N LEU A 87 -1.68 -3.38 26.44
CA LEU A 87 -2.29 -2.45 27.39
C LEU A 87 -1.32 -2.03 28.51
N ASP A 88 -0.10 -2.56 28.46
CA ASP A 88 0.96 -2.40 29.47
C ASP A 88 1.98 -1.30 29.10
N ARG A 89 1.80 -0.64 27.95
CA ARG A 89 2.71 0.36 27.39
C ARG A 89 1.96 1.45 26.66
N THR A 90 2.62 2.59 26.46
CA THR A 90 2.10 3.72 25.66
C THR A 90 1.73 3.27 24.25
N ASN A 91 0.58 3.72 23.76
CA ASN A 91 0.12 3.35 22.43
C ASN A 91 0.81 4.26 21.40
N PRO A 92 1.43 3.69 20.34
CA PRO A 92 2.09 4.48 19.30
C PRO A 92 1.20 5.53 18.63
N LEU A 93 -0.12 5.38 18.69
CA LEU A 93 -1.09 6.30 18.11
C LEU A 93 -1.65 7.33 19.10
N ASP A 94 -1.18 7.39 20.35
CA ASP A 94 -1.75 8.27 21.37
C ASP A 94 -1.83 9.73 20.90
N ARG A 95 -0.75 10.30 20.36
CA ARG A 95 -0.74 11.68 19.85
C ARG A 95 -1.77 11.92 18.74
N HIS A 96 -1.93 10.95 17.83
CA HIS A 96 -2.89 11.04 16.74
C HIS A 96 -4.33 11.02 17.26
N VAL A 97 -4.61 10.12 18.21
CA VAL A 97 -5.92 9.98 18.84
C VAL A 97 -6.26 11.19 19.70
N GLU A 98 -5.32 11.69 20.49
CA GLU A 98 -5.49 12.89 21.33
C GLU A 98 -5.78 14.12 20.48
N THR A 99 -5.02 14.34 19.40
CA THR A 99 -5.24 15.48 18.49
C THR A 99 -6.60 15.37 17.82
N MET A 100 -6.96 14.20 17.29
CA MET A 100 -8.29 13.97 16.72
C MET A 100 -9.41 14.19 17.75
N ALA A 101 -9.24 13.68 18.97
CA ALA A 101 -10.22 13.82 20.04
C ALA A 101 -10.40 15.28 20.49
N ALA A 102 -9.33 16.07 20.50
CA ALA A 102 -9.40 17.50 20.78
C ALA A 102 -10.19 18.29 19.73
N VAL A 103 -10.12 17.86 18.46
CA VAL A 103 -10.79 18.54 17.33
C VAL A 103 -12.24 18.08 17.14
N ALA A 104 -12.48 16.77 17.12
CA ALA A 104 -13.75 16.18 16.72
C ALA A 104 -14.42 15.33 17.81
N GLY A 105 -13.80 15.21 18.98
CA GLY A 105 -14.23 14.30 20.04
C GLY A 105 -13.84 12.84 19.76
N PHE A 106 -14.16 11.98 20.72
CA PHE A 106 -13.91 10.54 20.63
C PHE A 106 -15.21 9.79 20.92
N CYS A 107 -15.56 8.80 20.08
CA CYS A 107 -16.75 7.99 20.25
C CYS A 107 -16.45 6.49 20.25
N ASP A 108 -17.47 5.69 20.57
CA ASP A 108 -17.40 4.23 20.54
C ASP A 108 -17.49 3.71 19.09
N SER A 109 -16.42 3.93 18.33
CA SER A 109 -16.26 3.47 16.95
C SER A 109 -14.79 3.09 16.70
N PRO A 110 -14.47 2.27 15.68
CA PRO A 110 -13.09 1.91 15.42
C PRO A 110 -12.20 3.13 15.20
N VAL A 111 -11.08 3.23 15.93
CA VAL A 111 -10.16 4.38 15.89
C VAL A 111 -9.72 4.74 14.47
N PRO A 112 -9.31 3.79 13.60
CA PRO A 112 -8.94 4.13 12.23
C PRO A 112 -10.10 4.77 11.46
N SER A 113 -11.33 4.28 11.62
CA SER A 113 -12.50 4.86 10.97
C SER A 113 -12.80 6.27 11.46
N GLN A 114 -12.56 6.55 12.75
CA GLN A 114 -12.70 7.89 13.31
C GLN A 114 -11.68 8.87 12.71
N LEU A 115 -10.40 8.46 12.64
CA LEU A 115 -9.32 9.29 12.08
C LEU A 115 -9.64 9.73 10.64
N PHE A 116 -9.91 8.77 9.75
CA PHE A 116 -10.17 9.07 8.34
C PHE A 116 -11.55 9.71 8.12
N GLY A 117 -12.56 9.33 8.89
CA GLY A 117 -13.90 9.92 8.74
C GLY A 117 -13.96 11.36 9.22
N ASN A 118 -13.30 11.71 10.31
CA ASN A 118 -13.20 13.10 10.79
C ASN A 118 -12.39 13.96 9.81
N ALA A 119 -11.30 13.43 9.26
CA ALA A 119 -10.55 14.11 8.20
C ALA A 119 -11.41 14.36 6.96
N ALA A 120 -12.23 13.39 6.56
CA ALA A 120 -13.17 13.56 5.46
C ALA A 120 -14.22 14.64 5.77
N VAL A 121 -14.80 14.66 6.97
CA VAL A 121 -15.74 15.72 7.39
C VAL A 121 -15.09 17.11 7.30
N GLU A 122 -13.87 17.25 7.80
CA GLU A 122 -13.13 18.51 7.71
C GLU A 122 -12.87 18.91 6.26
N HIS A 123 -12.42 17.99 5.41
CA HIS A 123 -12.17 18.24 3.99
C HIS A 123 -13.45 18.64 3.24
N MET A 124 -14.58 18.00 3.56
CA MET A 124 -15.88 18.37 3.01
C MET A 124 -16.30 19.79 3.43
N ALA A 125 -16.10 20.14 4.71
CA ALA A 125 -16.44 21.46 5.24
C ALA A 125 -15.55 22.57 4.66
N LYS A 126 -14.25 22.30 4.48
CA LYS A 126 -13.25 23.27 4.03
C LYS A 126 -13.25 23.47 2.51
N TYR A 127 -13.42 22.38 1.76
CA TYR A 127 -13.20 22.36 0.31
C TYR A 127 -14.40 21.90 -0.52
N GLY A 128 -15.53 21.56 0.11
CA GLY A 128 -16.77 21.22 -0.61
C GLY A 128 -16.74 19.86 -1.32
N THR A 129 -15.79 18.99 -0.97
CA THR A 129 -15.80 17.59 -1.41
C THR A 129 -17.10 16.93 -1.02
N LYS A 130 -17.59 16.04 -1.88
CA LYS A 130 -18.89 15.40 -1.69
C LYS A 130 -18.70 13.94 -1.27
N PRO A 131 -19.63 13.34 -0.52
CA PRO A 131 -19.59 11.91 -0.18
C PRO A 131 -19.47 11.01 -1.42
N GLU A 132 -20.03 11.45 -2.55
CA GLU A 132 -19.96 10.75 -3.83
C GLU A 132 -18.52 10.64 -4.34
N HIS A 133 -17.65 11.63 -4.08
CA HIS A 133 -16.23 11.56 -4.46
C HIS A 133 -15.52 10.42 -3.72
N LEU A 134 -15.81 10.27 -2.43
CA LEU A 134 -15.28 9.15 -1.62
C LEU A 134 -15.82 7.81 -2.11
N ALA A 135 -17.10 7.76 -2.50
CA ALA A 135 -17.74 6.53 -3.01
C ALA A 135 -17.20 6.14 -4.39
N LYS A 136 -16.87 7.11 -5.25
CA LYS A 136 -16.24 6.86 -6.56
C LYS A 136 -14.87 6.20 -6.45
N ILE A 137 -14.10 6.49 -5.40
CA ILE A 137 -12.81 5.81 -5.14
C ILE A 137 -13.05 4.32 -4.88
N ALA A 138 -14.01 4.00 -4.01
CA ALA A 138 -14.39 2.62 -3.73
C ALA A 138 -14.96 1.91 -4.96
N TYR A 139 -15.85 2.59 -5.71
CA TYR A 139 -16.43 2.08 -6.95
C TYR A 139 -15.35 1.65 -7.95
N LYS A 140 -14.39 2.53 -8.23
CA LYS A 140 -13.26 2.25 -9.11
C LYS A 140 -12.44 1.05 -8.61
N ASN A 141 -12.14 1.01 -7.32
CA ASN A 141 -11.36 -0.08 -6.72
C ASN A 141 -12.07 -1.44 -6.83
N HIS A 142 -13.37 -1.51 -6.56
CA HIS A 142 -14.17 -2.73 -6.75
C HIS A 142 -14.21 -3.13 -8.22
N LYS A 143 -14.41 -2.18 -9.13
CA LYS A 143 -14.37 -2.44 -10.58
C LYS A 143 -13.02 -3.00 -11.05
N HIS A 144 -11.91 -2.45 -10.56
CA HIS A 144 -10.56 -2.95 -10.86
C HIS A 144 -10.33 -4.36 -10.31
N SER A 145 -10.96 -4.69 -9.18
CA SER A 145 -10.72 -5.94 -8.47
C SER A 145 -11.29 -7.19 -9.14
N VAL A 146 -12.34 -7.03 -9.96
CA VAL A 146 -12.99 -8.12 -10.71
C VAL A 146 -12.00 -8.88 -11.59
N ASN A 147 -11.02 -8.15 -12.14
CA ASN A 147 -10.01 -8.71 -13.04
C ASN A 147 -8.77 -9.26 -12.32
N ASN A 148 -8.72 -9.19 -10.99
CA ASN A 148 -7.58 -9.63 -10.19
C ASN A 148 -7.92 -10.93 -9.44
N PRO A 149 -7.38 -12.10 -9.86
CA PRO A 149 -7.63 -13.39 -9.23
C PRO A 149 -7.13 -13.47 -7.78
N TYR A 150 -6.22 -12.56 -7.38
CA TYR A 150 -5.69 -12.47 -6.02
C TYR A 150 -6.46 -11.50 -5.12
N SER A 151 -7.50 -10.85 -5.63
CA SER A 151 -8.32 -9.93 -4.85
C SER A 151 -9.24 -10.67 -3.88
N GLN A 152 -9.34 -10.21 -2.63
CA GLN A 152 -10.27 -10.77 -1.65
C GLN A 152 -11.73 -10.60 -2.07
N PHE A 153 -12.07 -9.45 -2.66
CA PHE A 153 -13.36 -9.21 -3.28
C PHE A 153 -13.18 -9.08 -4.79
N GLN A 154 -14.01 -9.81 -5.54
CA GLN A 154 -14.09 -9.76 -7.00
C GLN A 154 -15.52 -9.42 -7.46
N GLU A 155 -16.31 -8.83 -6.56
CA GLU A 155 -17.67 -8.39 -6.82
C GLU A 155 -17.67 -6.94 -7.28
N GLU A 156 -18.43 -6.65 -8.34
CA GLU A 156 -18.68 -5.29 -8.78
C GLU A 156 -19.88 -4.72 -8.04
N TYR A 157 -19.74 -3.51 -7.50
CA TYR A 157 -20.83 -2.77 -6.85
C TYR A 157 -21.15 -1.50 -7.64
N THR A 158 -22.43 -1.11 -7.67
CA THR A 158 -22.81 0.21 -8.20
C THR A 158 -22.49 1.31 -7.17
N LEU A 159 -22.43 2.56 -7.62
CA LEU A 159 -22.18 3.70 -6.74
C LEU A 159 -23.28 3.83 -5.67
N GLU A 160 -24.53 3.56 -6.04
CA GLU A 160 -25.69 3.59 -5.16
C GLU A 160 -25.59 2.51 -4.08
N GLN A 161 -25.15 1.30 -4.45
CA GLN A 161 -24.92 0.22 -3.48
C GLN A 161 -23.84 0.59 -2.47
N ILE A 162 -22.76 1.24 -2.90
CA ILE A 162 -21.67 1.70 -2.02
C ILE A 162 -22.17 2.76 -1.04
N LEU A 163 -22.90 3.77 -1.55
CA LEU A 163 -23.49 4.84 -0.74
C LEU A 163 -24.56 4.32 0.23
N ALA A 164 -25.34 3.31 -0.17
CA ALA A 164 -26.38 2.70 0.67
C ALA A 164 -25.84 1.65 1.65
N SER A 165 -24.55 1.28 1.56
CA SER A 165 -23.97 0.27 2.45
C SER A 165 -23.87 0.78 3.90
N PRO A 166 -23.82 -0.11 4.91
CA PRO A 166 -23.87 0.29 6.31
C PRO A 166 -22.83 1.35 6.67
N ARG A 167 -23.28 2.46 7.27
CA ARG A 167 -22.41 3.53 7.72
C ARG A 167 -21.50 3.04 8.85
N ILE A 168 -20.21 3.30 8.74
CA ILE A 168 -19.22 2.96 9.79
C ILE A 168 -18.96 4.16 10.67
N PHE A 169 -18.53 5.28 10.07
CA PHE A 169 -18.26 6.53 10.79
C PHE A 169 -18.21 7.72 9.84
N GLY A 170 -18.69 8.89 10.24
CA GLY A 170 -18.63 10.10 9.39
C GLY A 170 -19.30 9.84 8.01
N PRO A 171 -18.71 10.27 6.88
CA PRO A 171 -19.25 9.97 5.55
C PRO A 171 -18.91 8.56 5.05
N LEU A 172 -18.17 7.75 5.83
CA LEU A 172 -17.64 6.46 5.40
C LEU A 172 -18.62 5.31 5.63
N THR A 173 -18.85 4.53 4.58
CA THR A 173 -19.65 3.31 4.57
C THR A 173 -18.78 2.06 4.51
N LYS A 174 -19.38 0.90 4.82
CA LYS A 174 -18.68 -0.38 4.90
C LYS A 174 -17.90 -0.71 3.63
N LEU A 175 -18.47 -0.45 2.44
CA LEU A 175 -17.83 -0.75 1.16
C LEU A 175 -16.71 0.24 0.79
N GLN A 176 -16.52 1.31 1.56
CA GLN A 176 -15.41 2.25 1.44
C GLN A 176 -14.24 1.94 2.40
N CYS A 177 -14.43 1.02 3.34
CA CYS A 177 -13.41 0.60 4.29
C CYS A 177 -12.68 -0.67 3.80
N CYS A 178 -11.38 -0.76 4.06
CA CYS A 178 -10.63 -1.98 3.78
C CYS A 178 -11.09 -3.14 4.68
N PRO A 179 -11.20 -4.37 4.16
CA PRO A 179 -11.52 -5.54 4.96
C PRO A 179 -10.33 -5.98 5.81
N THR A 180 -10.60 -6.81 6.82
CA THR A 180 -9.56 -7.63 7.44
C THR A 180 -9.14 -8.75 6.49
N SER A 181 -7.83 -8.89 6.28
CA SER A 181 -7.27 -9.78 5.27
C SER A 181 -6.05 -10.52 5.78
N ASP A 182 -5.93 -11.79 5.39
CA ASP A 182 -4.71 -12.56 5.55
C ASP A 182 -3.97 -12.58 4.22
N GLY A 183 -2.64 -12.54 4.24
CA GLY A 183 -1.88 -12.59 3.00
C GLY A 183 -0.38 -12.49 3.20
N SER A 184 0.36 -12.72 2.12
CA SER A 184 1.80 -12.51 2.06
C SER A 184 2.22 -11.98 0.70
N ALA A 185 3.29 -11.21 0.67
CA ALA A 185 3.91 -10.65 -0.52
C ALA A 185 5.43 -10.69 -0.36
N ALA A 186 6.15 -10.87 -1.46
CA ALA A 186 7.60 -10.91 -1.43
C ALA A 186 8.18 -10.26 -2.70
N ALA A 187 9.32 -9.59 -2.54
CA ALA A 187 10.08 -9.00 -3.63
C ALA A 187 11.57 -9.32 -3.45
N ILE A 188 12.24 -9.65 -4.54
CA ILE A 188 13.70 -9.81 -4.58
C ILE A 188 14.25 -8.51 -5.18
N LEU A 189 15.11 -7.84 -4.41
CA LEU A 189 15.86 -6.68 -4.87
C LEU A 189 17.28 -7.14 -5.18
N ALA A 190 17.86 -6.60 -6.23
CA ALA A 190 19.23 -6.92 -6.61
C ALA A 190 19.93 -5.66 -7.11
N SER A 191 21.26 -5.61 -6.99
CA SER A 191 22.07 -4.59 -7.64
C SER A 191 21.99 -4.72 -9.16
N GLU A 192 22.24 -3.63 -9.88
CA GLU A 192 22.32 -3.61 -11.34
C GLU A 192 23.35 -4.62 -11.85
N ASP A 193 24.54 -4.67 -11.22
CA ASP A 193 25.59 -5.65 -11.53
C ASP A 193 25.08 -7.10 -11.39
N PHE A 194 24.32 -7.40 -10.34
CA PHE A 194 23.76 -8.73 -10.14
C PHE A 194 22.72 -9.07 -11.22
N VAL A 195 21.89 -8.10 -11.60
CA VAL A 195 20.90 -8.26 -12.67
C VAL A 195 21.59 -8.56 -14.00
N HIS A 196 22.61 -7.79 -14.38
CA HIS A 196 23.38 -8.00 -15.61
C HIS A 196 24.15 -9.32 -15.61
N LEU A 197 24.83 -9.63 -14.51
CA LEU A 197 25.60 -10.88 -14.39
C LEU A 197 24.73 -12.12 -14.59
N HIS A 198 23.45 -12.05 -14.21
CA HIS A 198 22.51 -13.16 -14.31
C HIS A 198 21.53 -13.05 -15.49
N GLY A 199 21.64 -12.03 -16.34
CA GLY A 199 20.76 -11.84 -17.50
C GLY A 199 19.29 -11.64 -17.13
N LEU A 200 19.02 -10.89 -16.05
CA LEU A 200 17.66 -10.71 -15.49
C LEU A 200 16.99 -9.40 -15.91
N GLU A 201 17.55 -8.65 -16.85
CA GLU A 201 17.07 -7.33 -17.27
C GLU A 201 15.62 -7.37 -17.76
N GLY A 202 15.26 -8.43 -18.51
CA GLY A 202 13.91 -8.59 -19.07
C GLY A 202 12.80 -8.83 -18.04
N GLN A 203 13.15 -9.14 -16.79
CA GLN A 203 12.20 -9.36 -15.68
C GLN A 203 12.38 -8.36 -14.54
N ALA A 204 13.42 -7.51 -14.60
CA ALA A 204 13.71 -6.53 -13.57
C ALA A 204 12.84 -5.27 -13.75
N VAL A 205 12.48 -4.65 -12.63
CA VAL A 205 11.89 -3.30 -12.61
C VAL A 205 12.79 -2.42 -11.78
N GLU A 206 13.27 -1.35 -12.39
CA GLU A 206 14.16 -0.40 -11.75
C GLU A 206 13.42 0.42 -10.68
N ILE A 207 14.05 0.58 -9.51
CA ILE A 207 13.58 1.49 -8.47
C ILE A 207 14.24 2.85 -8.73
N VAL A 208 13.57 3.70 -9.52
CA VAL A 208 14.06 5.04 -9.87
C VAL A 208 14.06 6.02 -8.69
N GLY A 209 13.25 5.75 -7.66
CA GLY A 209 13.13 6.60 -6.48
C GLY A 209 12.37 5.91 -5.35
N MET A 210 12.81 6.16 -4.12
CA MET A 210 12.12 5.69 -2.91
C MET A 210 12.44 6.62 -1.75
N GLU A 211 11.41 7.10 -1.09
CA GLU A 211 11.51 8.00 0.06
C GLU A 211 10.72 7.44 1.24
N MET A 212 11.19 7.73 2.45
CA MET A 212 10.50 7.46 3.69
C MET A 212 10.56 8.72 4.57
N ALA A 213 9.39 9.14 5.05
CA ALA A 213 9.24 10.28 5.95
C ALA A 213 8.51 9.85 7.23
N THR A 214 8.61 10.67 8.28
CA THR A 214 7.82 10.56 9.51
C THR A 214 7.05 11.86 9.75
N ASP A 215 6.17 11.89 10.75
CA ASP A 215 5.34 13.04 11.08
C ASP A 215 6.17 14.31 11.33
N LEU A 216 5.60 15.45 10.94
CA LEU A 216 6.11 16.77 11.26
C LEU A 216 5.39 17.35 12.49
N PRO A 217 5.94 18.37 13.17
CA PRO A 217 5.22 19.09 14.21
C PRO A 217 3.83 19.60 13.76
N SER A 218 3.73 20.06 12.50
CA SER A 218 2.48 20.49 11.86
C SER A 218 1.39 19.41 11.83
N THR A 219 1.74 18.12 11.92
CA THR A 219 0.77 17.02 12.02
C THR A 219 -0.09 17.15 13.28
N PHE A 220 0.48 17.64 14.39
CA PHE A 220 -0.20 17.68 15.70
C PHE A 220 -0.55 19.11 16.15
N ASP A 221 0.23 20.11 15.74
CA ASP A 221 0.07 21.48 16.26
C ASP A 221 -1.03 22.29 15.56
N GLU A 222 -1.46 21.88 14.37
CA GLU A 222 -2.43 22.64 13.55
C GLU A 222 -3.91 22.35 13.86
N ASN A 223 -4.20 21.47 14.83
CA ASN A 223 -5.57 21.08 15.23
C ASN A 223 -6.46 20.70 14.04
N SER A 224 -5.93 19.88 13.13
CA SER A 224 -6.61 19.44 11.91
C SER A 224 -6.60 17.92 11.82
N CYS A 225 -7.79 17.32 11.71
CA CYS A 225 -7.95 15.89 11.45
C CYS A 225 -7.38 15.52 10.08
N MET A 226 -7.45 16.42 9.10
CA MET A 226 -6.79 16.25 7.80
C MET A 226 -5.28 16.11 7.94
N LYS A 227 -4.62 16.97 8.74
CA LYS A 227 -3.17 16.89 8.98
C LYS A 227 -2.77 15.61 9.71
N VAL A 228 -3.56 15.19 10.70
CA VAL A 228 -3.31 13.97 11.50
C VAL A 228 -3.26 12.71 10.62
N VAL A 229 -4.08 12.62 9.57
CA VAL A 229 -4.01 11.51 8.60
C VAL A 229 -3.25 11.87 7.32
N SER A 230 -2.62 13.05 7.32
CA SER A 230 -1.98 13.73 6.19
C SER A 230 -2.75 13.62 4.87
N LEU A 231 -4.05 13.90 4.93
CA LEU A 231 -4.88 14.05 3.76
C LEU A 231 -4.40 15.24 2.92
N CYS A 232 -4.49 15.12 1.60
CA CYS A 232 -4.12 16.18 0.69
C CYS A 232 -4.87 17.49 0.97
N GLU A 233 -4.17 18.61 0.74
CA GLU A 233 -4.73 19.96 0.68
C GLU A 233 -5.67 20.12 -0.53
N PRO A 234 -6.40 21.25 -0.70
CA PRO A 234 -7.36 21.37 -1.78
C PRO A 234 -6.62 21.31 -3.11
N GLY A 235 -7.27 20.67 -4.08
CA GLY A 235 -6.76 20.57 -5.42
C GLY A 235 -7.79 19.92 -6.33
N GLU A 236 -7.32 19.47 -7.50
CA GLU A 236 -8.15 18.91 -8.55
C GLU A 236 -8.54 17.44 -8.29
N ALA A 237 -8.39 16.92 -7.07
CA ALA A 237 -8.63 15.51 -6.77
C ALA A 237 -10.09 15.09 -7.06
N GLY A 238 -11.06 15.94 -6.70
CA GLY A 238 -12.48 15.71 -7.03
C GLY A 238 -12.71 15.67 -8.55
N ASP A 239 -12.19 16.68 -9.27
CA ASP A 239 -12.30 16.77 -10.72
C ASP A 239 -11.59 15.63 -11.44
N PHE A 240 -10.43 15.21 -10.92
CA PHE A 240 -9.63 14.09 -11.43
C PHE A 240 -10.36 12.75 -11.28
N ILE A 241 -11.10 12.58 -10.20
CA ILE A 241 -12.00 11.42 -9.99
C ILE A 241 -13.22 11.54 -10.92
N ASP A 242 -13.83 12.72 -11.01
CA ASP A 242 -15.05 12.96 -11.78
C ASP A 242 -14.82 12.81 -13.29
N SER A 243 -13.65 13.20 -13.78
CA SER A 243 -13.26 13.05 -15.17
C SER A 243 -12.79 11.63 -15.52
N GLY A 244 -12.73 10.71 -14.54
CA GLY A 244 -12.23 9.35 -14.74
C GLY A 244 -10.73 9.29 -15.06
N ASN A 245 -9.96 10.32 -14.74
CA ASN A 245 -8.53 10.35 -15.05
C ASN A 245 -7.69 9.42 -14.16
N ASN A 246 -8.29 8.83 -13.12
CA ASN A 246 -7.65 7.92 -12.17
C ASN A 246 -7.88 6.42 -12.45
N THR A 247 -8.54 6.05 -13.56
CA THR A 247 -8.96 4.68 -13.90
C THR A 247 -8.41 4.25 -15.27
N TYR A 248 -8.61 2.97 -15.64
CA TYR A 248 -8.32 2.47 -16.99
C TYR A 248 -8.97 3.35 -18.06
N GLY A 249 -8.20 3.74 -19.08
CA GLY A 249 -8.60 4.68 -20.12
C GLY A 249 -8.45 6.16 -19.76
N GLY A 250 -8.10 6.49 -18.50
CA GLY A 250 -7.81 7.84 -18.03
C GLY A 250 -6.32 8.21 -18.14
N ARG A 251 -5.94 9.34 -17.53
CA ARG A 251 -4.56 9.86 -17.53
C ARG A 251 -3.58 8.97 -16.75
N VAL A 252 -3.97 8.48 -15.58
CA VAL A 252 -3.13 7.63 -14.71
C VAL A 252 -3.99 6.55 -14.04
N VAL A 253 -3.60 5.28 -14.18
CA VAL A 253 -4.32 4.19 -13.50
C VAL A 253 -3.86 4.10 -12.04
N VAL A 254 -4.76 4.43 -11.11
CA VAL A 254 -4.52 4.31 -9.66
C VAL A 254 -5.13 3.00 -9.15
N ASN A 255 -4.40 2.25 -8.32
CA ASN A 255 -4.84 0.98 -7.74
C ASN A 255 -5.37 -0.03 -8.79
N PRO A 256 -4.60 -0.39 -9.83
CA PRO A 256 -5.06 -1.32 -10.88
C PRO A 256 -5.47 -2.70 -10.33
N SER A 257 -4.91 -3.13 -9.20
CA SER A 257 -5.22 -4.40 -8.55
C SER A 257 -6.48 -4.39 -7.67
N GLY A 258 -7.21 -3.27 -7.61
CA GLY A 258 -8.33 -3.04 -6.70
C GLY A 258 -7.98 -2.34 -5.39
N GLY A 259 -6.71 -2.06 -5.12
CA GLY A 259 -6.26 -1.35 -3.92
C GLY A 259 -6.68 -2.03 -2.60
N LEU A 260 -6.47 -1.34 -1.48
CA LEU A 260 -6.75 -1.89 -0.14
C LEU A 260 -8.23 -2.19 0.11
N ILE A 261 -9.14 -1.47 -0.56
CA ILE A 261 -10.58 -1.62 -0.39
C ILE A 261 -11.06 -2.99 -0.89
N SER A 262 -10.51 -3.48 -2.00
CA SER A 262 -11.00 -4.69 -2.66
C SER A 262 -10.01 -5.84 -2.65
N LYS A 263 -8.71 -5.56 -2.86
CA LYS A 263 -7.65 -6.58 -2.81
C LYS A 263 -7.50 -7.17 -1.40
N GLY A 264 -7.74 -6.34 -0.39
CA GLY A 264 -7.49 -6.66 1.01
C GLY A 264 -6.29 -5.92 1.57
N HIS A 265 -6.19 -5.88 2.90
CA HIS A 265 -5.18 -5.13 3.63
C HIS A 265 -4.44 -5.97 4.69
N PRO A 266 -3.65 -6.98 4.28
CA PRO A 266 -2.71 -7.62 5.20
C PRO A 266 -1.61 -6.61 5.56
N LEU A 267 -1.60 -6.09 6.79
CA LEU A 267 -0.75 -4.96 7.22
C LEU A 267 0.73 -5.17 6.83
N GLY A 268 1.31 -6.32 7.20
CA GLY A 268 2.69 -6.66 6.86
C GLY A 268 2.98 -6.93 5.38
N ALA A 269 1.97 -7.27 4.56
CA ALA A 269 2.12 -7.70 3.16
C ALA A 269 1.56 -6.70 2.13
N THR A 270 1.15 -5.52 2.58
CA THR A 270 0.47 -4.52 1.75
C THR A 270 1.36 -3.93 0.66
N VAL A 271 2.68 -3.92 0.86
CA VAL A 271 3.61 -3.34 -0.11
C VAL A 271 4.12 -4.43 -1.03
N HIS A 272 3.35 -4.63 -2.08
CA HIS A 272 3.75 -5.38 -3.25
C HIS A 272 4.12 -4.35 -4.33
N PRO A 273 5.39 -4.24 -4.74
CA PRO A 273 5.72 -3.62 -6.01
C PRO A 273 4.88 -4.30 -7.10
N ARG A 274 4.53 -3.60 -8.18
CA ARG A 274 3.71 -4.11 -9.32
C ARG A 274 4.26 -5.36 -10.03
N LEU A 275 5.24 -6.04 -9.48
CA LEU A 275 5.97 -7.14 -10.07
C LEU A 275 5.10 -8.37 -10.34
N ASN A 276 3.90 -8.48 -9.74
CA ASN A 276 2.96 -9.55 -10.04
C ASN A 276 1.55 -9.18 -9.52
N ASP A 277 0.84 -8.28 -10.18
CA ASP A 277 -0.55 -7.92 -9.81
C ASP A 277 -1.61 -8.83 -10.44
N GLY A 278 -1.19 -9.83 -11.25
CA GLY A 278 -2.02 -10.95 -11.67
C GLY A 278 -3.24 -10.60 -12.51
N THR A 279 -3.40 -9.34 -12.93
CA THR A 279 -4.45 -8.94 -13.86
C THR A 279 -4.07 -9.46 -15.24
N PRO A 280 -4.85 -10.39 -15.84
CA PRO A 280 -4.58 -10.84 -17.20
C PRO A 280 -4.73 -9.66 -18.16
N ASP A 281 -3.80 -9.54 -19.10
CA ASP A 281 -4.09 -8.82 -20.35
C ASP A 281 -4.99 -9.70 -21.25
N GLU A 282 -5.43 -9.15 -22.38
CA GLU A 282 -6.22 -9.86 -23.39
C GLU A 282 -5.49 -11.09 -24.01
N HIS A 283 -4.27 -11.40 -23.56
CA HIS A 283 -3.40 -12.46 -24.06
C HIS A 283 -2.96 -13.47 -22.98
N GLY A 284 -3.44 -13.38 -21.74
CA GLY A 284 -3.33 -14.45 -20.74
C GLY A 284 -1.94 -14.67 -20.14
N GLY A 285 -1.07 -13.66 -20.14
CA GLY A 285 0.22 -13.68 -19.43
C GLY A 285 0.10 -13.17 -17.99
N ASN A 286 0.68 -13.89 -17.01
CA ASN A 286 0.63 -13.54 -15.58
C ASN A 286 1.72 -12.57 -15.09
N ASN A 287 2.53 -12.05 -15.99
CA ASN A 287 3.37 -10.88 -15.76
C ASN A 287 3.02 -9.95 -16.90
N HIS A 288 2.70 -8.69 -16.62
CA HIS A 288 3.05 -7.50 -17.41
C HIS A 288 2.13 -6.34 -16.98
N SER A 289 2.76 -5.19 -16.80
CA SER A 289 2.17 -3.86 -16.54
C SER A 289 0.87 -3.58 -17.29
N VAL A 290 0.06 -2.63 -16.78
CA VAL A 290 -0.83 -1.81 -17.63
C VAL A 290 -0.02 -1.40 -18.86
N THR A 291 -0.37 -1.95 -20.01
CA THR A 291 0.43 -1.89 -21.24
C THR A 291 0.82 -0.44 -21.55
N GLY A 292 2.13 -0.19 -21.68
CA GLY A 292 2.67 1.12 -22.09
C GLY A 292 3.01 2.15 -21.01
N SER A 293 2.99 1.82 -19.72
CA SER A 293 3.41 2.76 -18.65
C SER A 293 4.91 2.60 -18.32
N PRO A 294 5.79 3.56 -18.65
CA PRO A 294 7.23 3.47 -18.38
C PRO A 294 7.59 3.70 -16.90
N LEU A 295 6.69 4.30 -16.11
CA LEU A 295 6.93 4.66 -14.72
C LEU A 295 5.75 4.33 -13.82
N ALA A 296 6.06 3.98 -12.57
CA ALA A 296 5.13 3.49 -11.59
C ALA A 296 5.47 4.03 -10.19
N SER A 297 4.50 4.67 -9.53
CA SER A 297 4.60 5.02 -8.11
C SER A 297 3.81 4.04 -7.24
N CYS A 298 4.31 3.80 -6.02
CA CYS A 298 3.67 3.03 -4.96
C CYS A 298 3.80 3.83 -3.64
N VAL A 299 2.70 3.96 -2.92
CA VAL A 299 2.64 4.71 -1.65
C VAL A 299 2.09 3.78 -0.57
N ALA A 300 2.78 3.70 0.56
CA ALA A 300 2.32 2.99 1.75
C ALA A 300 2.37 3.92 2.95
N VAL A 301 1.27 3.93 3.70
CA VAL A 301 1.01 4.90 4.75
C VAL A 301 0.61 4.09 5.99
N PRO A 302 1.37 4.15 7.09
CA PRO A 302 0.76 3.90 8.38
C PRO A 302 -0.03 5.16 8.73
N SER A 303 -0.99 5.12 9.64
CA SER A 303 -1.72 6.31 10.10
C SER A 303 -0.83 7.31 10.87
N ALA A 304 0.34 7.68 10.33
CA ALA A 304 1.41 8.48 10.94
C ALA A 304 2.56 8.91 9.99
N SER A 305 2.37 9.07 8.66
CA SER A 305 3.37 9.73 7.76
C SER A 305 2.85 9.95 6.31
N TYR A 306 2.89 11.18 5.78
CA TYR A 306 3.02 11.43 4.34
C TYR A 306 4.05 12.54 4.07
N HIS A 307 4.93 12.30 3.09
CA HIS A 307 5.42 13.33 2.18
C HIS A 307 5.48 12.72 0.78
N LEU A 308 4.78 13.34 -0.17
CA LEU A 308 5.00 13.15 -1.61
C LEU A 308 6.12 14.10 -1.99
N THR A 309 7.29 13.60 -2.36
CA THR A 309 8.18 14.38 -3.23
C THR A 309 7.58 14.42 -4.63
N SER A 310 7.28 15.64 -5.07
CA SER A 310 7.00 15.95 -6.46
C SER A 310 8.20 15.51 -7.31
N THR A 311 8.00 14.55 -8.22
CA THR A 311 8.87 14.49 -9.39
C THR A 311 8.46 15.63 -10.32
N GLU A 312 9.31 16.66 -10.37
CA GLU A 312 9.30 17.71 -11.38
C GLU A 312 9.31 17.13 -12.80
N GLU A 313 8.81 17.94 -13.73
CA GLU A 313 8.56 17.69 -15.15
C GLU A 313 9.70 17.01 -15.92
N THR A 314 9.32 16.07 -16.80
CA THR A 314 9.89 16.03 -18.16
C THR A 314 8.76 15.71 -19.14
N THR A 315 8.12 16.75 -19.65
CA THR A 315 7.29 16.70 -20.86
C THR A 315 8.17 16.38 -22.06
N HIS A 316 7.91 15.27 -22.74
CA HIS A 316 8.28 15.12 -24.15
C HIS A 316 7.00 15.07 -25.00
N SER A 317 6.78 16.18 -25.71
CA SER A 317 5.80 16.30 -26.78
C SER A 317 6.17 15.35 -27.92
N VAL A 318 5.32 14.36 -28.21
CA VAL A 318 5.40 13.60 -29.45
C VAL A 318 4.74 14.43 -30.55
N THR A 319 5.46 15.39 -31.12
CA THR A 319 5.13 15.91 -32.46
C THR A 319 5.64 14.90 -33.47
N GLY A 320 4.75 14.01 -33.91
CA GLY A 320 5.01 13.16 -35.06
C GLY A 320 5.03 14.02 -36.34
N SER A 321 6.08 13.86 -37.14
CA SER A 321 6.03 14.05 -38.59
C SER A 321 6.75 12.87 -39.23
N PRO A 322 6.28 12.36 -40.38
CA PRO A 322 6.43 10.96 -40.74
C PRO A 322 7.66 10.69 -41.60
N LEU A 323 8.15 9.45 -41.47
CA LEU A 323 8.77 8.62 -42.51
C LEU A 323 9.87 9.27 -43.38
N ALA A 324 11.12 8.89 -43.11
CA ALA A 324 12.00 8.15 -44.01
C ALA A 324 13.21 7.62 -43.23
#